data_AF-A0A7X5DRD7-F1
#
_entry.id   AF-A0A7X5DRD7-F1
#
_cell.length_a   1.000
_cell.length_b   1.000
_cell.length_c   1.000
_cell.angle_alpha   90.00
_cell.angle_beta   90.00
_cell.angle_gamma   90.00
#
_symmetry.space_group_name_H-M   'P 1'
#
loop_
_entity.id
_entity.type
_entity.pdbx_description
1 polymer ?
#
loop_
_entity_poly.entity_id
_entity_poly.type
_entity_poly.pdbx_seq_one_letter_code
_entity_poly.pdbx_strand_id
1 'polypeptide(L)'
;MLLGVPAMKYSQAMGTFHSFTNGFLAKWILTKIKLICGRDEGTLENLKSIGIEENVQLCADGAFTMADDARCNEMVDGVCRADEFYRACGSADSRLVGISISSVVEKKCGKINIDYKGIMVDFIDKLNRAGYKVLIIANGARINSQKPRNNDLMICDAVYEGVKDKRMVRWYHKEMEAEEIRAYLGKCRFLVASRFHAMIGALEQKVPVLRVGWSHKYQEVLDFFHLGQYAIDFSNLTAESLEQEFYKFAECEDEIRGKIEESYEAVMESSRKNIEYVGAIVDEIVAKSAKKKKILDYKNPDKYLGTHVACRKGYAQDEGIRENAASGGMVTALLCHLLKTGQIDGAWVTKTKVENGVLGYDTFIAVTEEEIRGASSSIYMNIPLLKHVDIVRNFDGKVAVVMTPCMLHGLEKLMEKDAGLREKIVLKLGLYCSGNHSDKATLLSLEQSKVSLDGAERLYYRRGHWRGLSSVVYKDGSEKTFSYSKTICAYKNAYFFEKGSCMTCQDHFALAADISFGDIWLKEMKGNPIKHTSCVIRNEKA
;
A
#
# COMPACT_ATOMS: atom_id res chain seq x y z
N MET A 1 8.80 15.93 0.35
CA MET A 1 8.17 17.22 0.68
C MET A 1 7.69 17.33 2.13
N LEU A 2 6.77 16.50 2.64
CA LEU A 2 6.33 16.60 4.05
C LEU A 2 7.22 15.82 5.04
N LEU A 3 7.90 14.78 4.57
CA LEU A 3 8.76 13.90 5.37
C LEU A 3 10.26 14.10 5.06
N GLY A 4 10.64 15.23 4.46
CA GLY A 4 12.02 15.48 4.00
C GLY A 4 12.49 14.63 2.82
N VAL A 5 11.64 13.75 2.26
CA VAL A 5 11.96 12.92 1.10
C VAL A 5 11.91 13.76 -0.19
N PRO A 6 12.98 13.80 -1.02
CA PRO A 6 12.96 14.43 -2.34
C PRO A 6 11.88 13.80 -3.24
N ALA A 7 11.15 14.62 -3.97
CA ALA A 7 10.12 14.19 -4.90
C ALA A 7 10.49 14.63 -6.33
N MET A 8 10.04 13.87 -7.33
CA MET A 8 10.24 14.17 -8.75
C MET A 8 8.96 13.93 -9.54
N LYS A 9 8.85 14.60 -10.70
CA LYS A 9 7.84 14.32 -11.73
C LYS A 9 8.54 13.73 -12.95
N TYR A 10 8.19 12.50 -13.31
CA TYR A 10 8.83 11.72 -14.38
C TYR A 10 7.94 11.70 -15.63
N SER A 11 8.39 12.32 -16.72
CA SER A 11 7.73 12.37 -18.03
C SER A 11 6.24 12.71 -17.97
N GLN A 12 5.87 13.82 -17.32
CA GLN A 12 4.47 14.19 -17.15
C GLN A 12 4.11 15.45 -17.91
N ALA A 13 2.95 15.43 -18.58
CA ALA A 13 2.31 16.65 -19.04
C ALA A 13 1.66 17.40 -17.86
N MET A 14 1.86 18.72 -17.77
CA MET A 14 1.31 19.53 -16.68
C MET A 14 0.67 20.83 -17.17
N GLY A 15 -0.38 21.23 -16.43
CA GLY A 15 -1.26 22.31 -16.83
C GLY A 15 -2.40 21.83 -17.74
N THR A 16 -3.18 22.76 -18.27
CA THR A 16 -3.12 24.22 -18.07
C THR A 16 -3.50 24.65 -16.64
N PHE A 17 -3.00 25.80 -16.19
CA PHE A 17 -3.26 26.35 -14.85
C PHE A 17 -4.25 27.53 -14.88
N HIS A 18 -5.49 27.27 -15.30
CA HIS A 18 -6.46 28.33 -15.61
C HIS A 18 -6.98 29.17 -14.43
N SER A 19 -7.04 28.61 -13.21
CA SER A 19 -7.57 29.34 -12.04
C SER A 19 -6.45 29.82 -11.13
N PHE A 20 -6.66 30.97 -10.48
CA PHE A 20 -5.73 31.50 -9.49
C PHE A 20 -5.40 30.48 -8.40
N THR A 21 -6.40 29.76 -7.89
CA THR A 21 -6.21 28.73 -6.86
C THR A 21 -5.36 27.56 -7.36
N ASN A 22 -5.60 27.07 -8.58
CA ASN A 22 -4.83 26.00 -9.18
C ASN A 22 -3.38 26.46 -9.42
N GLY A 23 -3.18 27.63 -10.05
CA GLY A 23 -1.86 28.19 -10.32
C GLY A 23 -1.06 28.45 -9.03
N PHE A 24 -1.69 29.01 -8.00
CA PHE A 24 -1.05 29.25 -6.70
C PHE A 24 -0.61 27.95 -6.02
N LEU A 25 -1.50 26.95 -5.93
CA LEU A 25 -1.18 25.67 -5.31
C LEU A 25 -0.14 24.88 -6.11
N ALA A 26 -0.25 24.90 -7.44
CA ALA A 26 0.73 24.30 -8.34
C ALA A 26 2.10 24.94 -8.12
N LYS A 27 2.19 26.28 -8.12
CA LYS A 27 3.45 26.99 -7.83
C LYS A 27 4.02 26.60 -6.47
N TRP A 28 3.20 26.58 -5.42
CA TRP A 28 3.64 26.26 -4.06
C TRP A 28 4.16 24.82 -3.89
N ILE A 29 3.58 23.87 -4.61
CA ILE A 29 3.96 22.44 -4.55
C ILE A 29 5.14 22.16 -5.48
N LEU A 30 5.04 22.58 -6.75
CA LEU A 30 5.97 22.18 -7.79
C LEU A 30 7.36 22.81 -7.61
N THR A 31 7.47 24.02 -7.03
CA THR A 31 8.78 24.61 -6.66
C THR A 31 9.54 23.79 -5.61
N LYS A 32 8.84 22.96 -4.82
CA LYS A 32 9.44 22.10 -3.79
C LYS A 32 9.78 20.69 -4.30
N ILE A 33 9.46 20.40 -5.56
CA ILE A 33 9.86 19.16 -6.24
C ILE A 33 11.30 19.36 -6.70
N LYS A 34 12.15 18.34 -6.55
CA LYS A 34 13.59 18.44 -6.86
C LYS A 34 13.85 18.48 -8.38
N LEU A 35 13.02 17.78 -9.15
CA LEU A 35 13.09 17.74 -10.61
C LEU A 35 11.72 17.50 -11.22
N ILE A 36 11.44 18.22 -12.30
CA ILE A 36 10.27 18.06 -13.14
C ILE A 36 10.74 17.79 -14.56
N CYS A 37 10.57 16.55 -15.03
CA CYS A 37 10.73 16.22 -16.44
C CYS A 37 9.41 16.51 -17.16
N GLY A 38 9.32 17.70 -17.76
CA GLY A 38 8.21 18.10 -18.63
C GLY A 38 8.30 17.35 -19.96
N ARG A 39 7.17 16.80 -20.40
CA ARG A 39 7.16 15.88 -21.54
C ARG A 39 7.12 16.57 -22.92
N ASP A 40 6.61 17.78 -22.96
CA ASP A 40 6.26 18.50 -24.18
C ASP A 40 6.44 20.02 -23.96
N GLU A 41 6.55 20.77 -25.07
CA GLU A 41 6.73 22.23 -25.02
C GLU A 41 5.55 22.94 -24.35
N GLY A 42 4.31 22.46 -24.58
CA GLY A 42 3.12 23.00 -23.93
C GLY A 42 3.19 22.89 -22.40
N THR A 43 3.75 21.81 -21.87
CA THR A 43 4.00 21.65 -20.43
C THR A 43 5.04 22.64 -19.92
N LEU A 44 6.10 22.87 -20.68
CA LEU A 44 7.12 23.85 -20.33
C LEU A 44 6.53 25.27 -20.29
N GLU A 45 5.73 25.64 -21.28
CA GLU A 45 5.01 26.92 -21.32
C GLU A 45 4.03 27.07 -20.17
N ASN A 46 3.26 26.01 -19.87
CA ASN A 46 2.34 26.00 -18.74
C ASN A 46 3.07 26.22 -17.41
N LEU A 47 4.23 25.60 -17.20
CA LEU A 47 5.03 25.77 -15.98
C LEU A 47 5.66 27.17 -15.90
N LYS A 48 6.19 27.66 -17.03
CA LYS A 48 6.69 29.04 -17.16
C LYS A 48 5.61 30.07 -16.84
N SER A 49 4.37 29.85 -17.26
CA SER A 49 3.24 30.76 -17.00
C SER A 49 2.95 30.98 -15.51
N ILE A 50 3.36 30.04 -14.65
CA ILE A 50 3.24 30.16 -13.18
C ILE A 50 4.58 30.43 -12.48
N GLY A 51 5.65 30.69 -13.25
CA GLY A 51 6.98 31.05 -12.78
C GLY A 51 7.78 29.87 -12.23
N ILE A 52 7.68 28.70 -12.86
CA ILE A 52 8.47 27.52 -12.51
C ILE A 52 9.36 27.17 -13.70
N GLU A 53 10.66 27.37 -13.53
CA GLU A 53 11.65 27.14 -14.60
C GLU A 53 12.90 26.40 -14.09
N GLU A 54 13.38 26.77 -12.90
CA GLU A 54 14.67 26.32 -12.36
C GLU A 54 14.80 24.80 -12.22
N ASN A 55 13.70 24.11 -11.88
CA ASN A 55 13.67 22.67 -11.64
C ASN A 55 12.99 21.88 -12.77
N VAL A 56 12.83 22.48 -13.95
CA VAL A 56 12.14 21.90 -15.10
C VAL A 56 13.16 21.50 -16.16
N GLN A 57 13.02 20.29 -16.69
CA GLN A 57 13.78 19.78 -17.82
C GLN A 57 12.80 19.26 -18.87
N LEU A 58 13.01 19.61 -20.13
CA LEU A 58 12.23 19.06 -21.24
C LEU A 58 12.84 17.71 -21.64
N CYS A 59 12.03 16.66 -21.63
CA CYS A 59 12.44 15.31 -22.02
C CYS A 59 11.27 14.65 -22.77
N ALA A 60 11.55 13.88 -23.82
CA ALA A 60 10.54 13.02 -24.43
C ALA A 60 9.98 12.02 -23.40
N ASP A 61 8.86 11.37 -23.69
CA ASP A 61 8.24 10.42 -22.76
C ASP A 61 9.22 9.28 -22.43
N GLY A 62 9.43 9.00 -21.13
CA GLY A 62 10.38 7.98 -20.68
C GLY A 62 10.08 6.57 -21.16
N ALA A 63 8.87 6.31 -21.67
CA ALA A 63 8.53 5.01 -22.24
C ALA A 63 9.24 4.71 -23.57
N PHE A 64 9.72 5.72 -24.30
CA PHE A 64 10.55 5.49 -25.51
C PHE A 64 11.81 4.68 -25.17
N THR A 65 12.48 4.96 -24.05
CA THR A 65 13.68 4.20 -23.61
C THR A 65 13.38 3.09 -22.61
N MET A 66 12.13 2.68 -22.44
CA MET A 66 11.82 1.47 -21.67
C MET A 66 12.46 0.29 -22.39
N ALA A 67 13.20 -0.55 -21.66
CA ALA A 67 13.86 -1.71 -22.27
C ALA A 67 12.82 -2.75 -22.73
N ASP A 68 13.08 -3.38 -23.88
CA ASP A 68 12.29 -4.52 -24.34
C ASP A 68 12.61 -5.78 -23.53
N ASP A 69 11.62 -6.67 -23.38
CA ASP A 69 11.80 -7.98 -22.76
C ASP A 69 11.95 -9.07 -23.84
N ALA A 70 13.14 -9.68 -23.91
CA ALA A 70 13.44 -10.77 -24.85
C ALA A 70 12.46 -11.94 -24.74
N ARG A 71 11.93 -12.22 -23.54
CA ARG A 71 10.91 -13.26 -23.33
C ARG A 71 9.60 -12.89 -24.02
N CYS A 72 9.17 -11.64 -23.91
CA CYS A 72 7.96 -11.16 -24.57
C CYS A 72 8.12 -11.18 -26.09
N ASN A 73 9.29 -10.77 -26.59
CA ASN A 73 9.61 -10.82 -28.02
C ASN A 73 9.55 -12.26 -28.55
N GLU A 74 10.23 -13.22 -27.89
CA GLU A 74 10.23 -14.62 -28.32
C GLU A 74 8.83 -15.25 -28.24
N MET A 75 8.05 -14.90 -27.21
CA MET A 75 6.67 -15.36 -27.08
C MET A 75 5.80 -14.84 -28.24
N VAL A 76 5.86 -13.54 -28.54
CA VAL A 76 5.09 -12.94 -29.64
C VAL A 76 5.55 -13.50 -30.99
N ASP A 77 6.86 -13.68 -31.19
CA ASP A 77 7.40 -14.33 -32.38
C ASP A 77 6.90 -15.77 -32.52
N GLY A 78 6.81 -16.51 -31.42
CA GLY A 78 6.22 -17.85 -31.37
C GLY A 78 4.75 -17.84 -31.81
N VAL A 79 3.96 -16.90 -31.32
CA VAL A 79 2.55 -16.73 -31.72
C VAL A 79 2.46 -16.39 -33.22
N CYS A 80 3.28 -15.44 -33.69
CA CYS A 80 3.29 -15.03 -35.10
C CYS A 80 3.75 -16.15 -36.05
N ARG A 81 4.66 -17.03 -35.63
CA ARG A 81 5.07 -18.20 -36.42
C ARG A 81 3.99 -19.28 -36.48
N ALA A 82 3.21 -19.44 -35.40
CA ALA A 82 2.21 -20.50 -35.29
C ALA A 82 0.89 -20.17 -36.00
N ASP A 83 0.58 -18.90 -36.25
CA ASP A 83 -0.70 -18.45 -36.82
C ASP A 83 -0.50 -17.79 -38.20
N GLU A 84 -1.10 -18.38 -39.23
CA GLU A 84 -1.06 -17.90 -40.63
C GLU A 84 -1.58 -16.46 -40.80
N PHE A 85 -2.38 -15.96 -39.84
CA PHE A 85 -2.75 -14.56 -39.77
C PHE A 85 -1.51 -13.64 -39.80
N TYR A 86 -0.43 -14.00 -39.13
CA TYR A 86 0.78 -13.19 -39.09
C TYR A 86 1.76 -13.44 -40.25
N ARG A 87 1.38 -14.23 -41.27
CA ARG A 87 2.22 -14.42 -42.46
C ARG A 87 2.57 -13.07 -43.09
N ALA A 88 3.85 -12.90 -43.44
CA ALA A 88 4.46 -11.69 -43.99
C ALA A 88 4.52 -10.48 -43.03
N CYS A 89 4.18 -10.63 -41.74
CA CYS A 89 4.39 -9.57 -40.75
C CYS A 89 5.88 -9.21 -40.63
N GLY A 90 6.17 -7.92 -40.43
CA GLY A 90 7.54 -7.40 -40.43
C GLY A 90 8.21 -7.32 -41.81
N SER A 91 7.51 -7.63 -42.91
CA SER A 91 8.01 -7.44 -44.28
C SER A 91 7.32 -6.27 -45.00
N ALA A 92 7.90 -5.81 -46.11
CA ALA A 92 7.30 -4.79 -46.98
C ALA A 92 5.95 -5.23 -47.60
N ASP A 93 5.67 -6.54 -47.63
CA ASP A 93 4.39 -7.10 -48.09
C ASP A 93 3.36 -7.27 -46.96
N SER A 94 3.73 -6.94 -45.72
CA SER A 94 2.81 -7.00 -44.58
C SER A 94 1.58 -6.15 -44.85
N ARG A 95 0.41 -6.68 -44.53
CA ARG A 95 -0.85 -5.92 -44.47
C ARG A 95 -1.46 -5.94 -43.08
N LEU A 96 -0.63 -6.07 -42.05
CA LEU A 96 -1.10 -6.05 -40.66
C LEU A 96 -1.25 -4.61 -40.15
N VAL A 97 -2.45 -4.24 -39.72
CA VAL A 97 -2.78 -2.97 -39.08
C VAL A 97 -3.11 -3.22 -37.62
N GLY A 98 -2.35 -2.60 -36.72
CA GLY A 98 -2.70 -2.54 -35.30
C GLY A 98 -3.79 -1.49 -35.07
N ILE A 99 -4.79 -1.79 -34.26
CA ILE A 99 -5.82 -0.83 -33.87
C ILE A 99 -5.94 -0.81 -32.35
N SER A 100 -5.52 0.31 -31.74
CA SER A 100 -5.65 0.55 -30.31
C SER A 100 -6.95 1.30 -30.02
N ILE A 101 -7.91 0.60 -29.40
CA ILE A 101 -9.27 1.11 -29.12
C ILE A 101 -9.37 1.56 -27.67
N SER A 102 -10.04 2.69 -27.43
CA SER A 102 -10.05 3.36 -26.12
C SER A 102 -11.45 3.55 -25.55
N SER A 103 -11.71 2.98 -24.37
CA SER A 103 -12.95 3.23 -23.62
C SER A 103 -13.10 4.69 -23.15
N VAL A 104 -11.99 5.44 -23.10
CA VAL A 104 -12.02 6.89 -22.82
C VAL A 104 -12.56 7.65 -24.02
N VAL A 105 -12.15 7.28 -25.23
CA VAL A 105 -12.67 7.88 -26.47
C VAL A 105 -14.12 7.49 -26.67
N GLU A 106 -14.47 6.22 -26.49
CA GLU A 106 -15.86 5.73 -26.51
C GLU A 106 -16.76 6.57 -25.59
N LYS A 107 -16.35 6.75 -24.32
CA LYS A 107 -17.12 7.55 -23.36
C LYS A 107 -17.28 9.02 -23.78
N LYS A 108 -16.29 9.59 -24.48
CA LYS A 108 -16.36 10.97 -24.97
C LYS A 108 -17.26 11.07 -26.20
N CYS A 109 -17.11 10.18 -27.16
CA CYS A 109 -17.99 10.05 -28.32
C CYS A 109 -19.46 9.90 -27.89
N GLY A 110 -19.74 9.05 -26.89
CA GLY A 110 -21.09 8.88 -26.35
C GLY A 110 -21.70 10.16 -25.76
N LYS A 111 -20.88 11.11 -25.26
CA LYS A 111 -21.39 12.42 -24.78
C LYS A 111 -21.81 13.37 -25.90
N ILE A 112 -21.28 13.16 -27.10
CA ILE A 112 -21.60 13.96 -28.30
C ILE A 112 -22.33 13.13 -29.36
N ASN A 113 -22.93 12.01 -28.94
CA ASN A 113 -23.75 11.12 -29.76
C ASN A 113 -23.06 10.53 -31.00
N ILE A 114 -21.75 10.25 -30.90
CA ILE A 114 -20.99 9.54 -31.91
C ILE A 114 -20.93 8.04 -31.56
N ASP A 115 -21.36 7.17 -32.47
CA ASP A 115 -21.25 5.70 -32.33
C ASP A 115 -19.84 5.22 -32.65
N TYR A 116 -18.92 5.44 -31.70
CA TYR A 116 -17.52 5.05 -31.85
C TYR A 116 -17.36 3.54 -32.10
N LYS A 117 -18.16 2.69 -31.45
CA LYS A 117 -18.12 1.24 -31.66
C LYS A 117 -18.49 0.91 -33.11
N GLY A 118 -19.62 1.43 -33.60
CA GLY A 118 -20.06 1.21 -34.98
C GLY A 118 -19.04 1.70 -36.01
N ILE A 119 -18.44 2.87 -35.77
CA ILE A 119 -17.38 3.42 -36.62
C ILE A 119 -16.17 2.49 -36.68
N MET A 120 -15.70 1.99 -35.53
CA MET A 120 -14.54 1.09 -35.50
C MET A 120 -14.84 -0.26 -36.18
N VAL A 121 -16.06 -0.80 -36.00
CA VAL A 121 -16.50 -2.03 -36.69
C VAL A 121 -16.52 -1.83 -38.21
N ASP A 122 -17.15 -0.76 -38.71
CA ASP A 122 -17.23 -0.50 -40.15
C ASP A 122 -15.85 -0.22 -40.76
N PHE A 123 -15.00 0.54 -40.05
CA PHE A 123 -13.63 0.78 -40.46
C PHE A 123 -12.82 -0.52 -40.58
N ILE A 124 -12.92 -1.43 -39.61
CA ILE A 124 -12.26 -2.74 -39.68
C ILE A 124 -12.80 -3.58 -40.85
N ASP A 125 -14.11 -3.59 -41.06
CA ASP A 125 -14.73 -4.31 -42.18
C ASP A 125 -14.28 -3.75 -43.55
N LYS A 126 -14.03 -2.44 -43.64
CA LYS A 126 -13.49 -1.78 -44.85
C LYS A 126 -12.03 -2.14 -45.08
N LEU A 127 -11.20 -2.11 -44.03
CA LEU A 127 -9.81 -2.58 -44.08
C LEU A 127 -9.72 -4.06 -44.52
N ASN A 128 -10.54 -4.93 -43.95
CA ASN A 128 -10.59 -6.34 -44.29
C ASN A 128 -10.95 -6.56 -45.77
N ARG A 129 -11.90 -5.77 -46.31
CA ARG A 129 -12.27 -5.81 -47.75
C ARG A 129 -11.11 -5.38 -48.66
N ALA A 130 -10.28 -4.46 -48.21
CA ALA A 130 -9.05 -4.06 -48.90
C ALA A 130 -7.86 -5.02 -48.69
N GLY A 131 -8.06 -6.13 -47.96
CA GLY A 131 -7.05 -7.15 -47.72
C GLY A 131 -6.10 -6.86 -46.57
N TYR A 132 -6.39 -5.85 -45.75
CA TYR A 132 -5.67 -5.62 -44.49
C TYR A 132 -6.16 -6.59 -43.41
N LYS A 133 -5.21 -7.10 -42.64
CA LYS A 133 -5.44 -7.89 -41.44
C LYS A 133 -5.39 -6.96 -40.24
N VAL A 134 -6.26 -7.15 -39.26
CA VAL A 134 -6.37 -6.24 -38.11
C VAL A 134 -6.01 -6.93 -36.80
N LEU A 135 -5.09 -6.34 -36.03
CA LEU A 135 -4.82 -6.72 -34.65
C LEU A 135 -5.41 -5.67 -33.71
N ILE A 136 -6.41 -6.05 -32.91
CA ILE A 136 -7.00 -5.17 -31.89
C ILE A 136 -6.13 -5.20 -30.63
N ILE A 137 -5.82 -4.02 -30.09
CA ILE A 137 -4.96 -3.85 -28.92
C ILE A 137 -5.68 -3.07 -27.82
N ALA A 138 -5.72 -3.64 -26.62
CA ALA A 138 -6.19 -2.97 -25.41
C ALA A 138 -5.00 -2.53 -24.55
N ASN A 139 -4.64 -1.24 -24.60
CA ASN A 139 -3.53 -0.71 -23.80
C ASN A 139 -3.89 -0.51 -22.32
N GLY A 140 -5.16 -0.32 -21.99
CA GLY A 140 -5.64 -0.40 -20.62
C GLY A 140 -6.47 -1.65 -20.46
N ALA A 141 -6.01 -2.64 -19.72
CA ALA A 141 -6.77 -3.85 -19.45
C ALA A 141 -6.87 -4.07 -17.93
N ARG A 142 -8.04 -4.51 -17.47
CA ARG A 142 -8.26 -4.87 -16.06
C ARG A 142 -9.17 -6.10 -16.01
N ILE A 143 -8.58 -7.28 -16.14
CA ILE A 143 -9.35 -8.52 -16.37
C ILE A 143 -10.33 -8.84 -15.24
N ASN A 144 -10.01 -8.44 -14.00
CA ASN A 144 -10.82 -8.65 -12.81
C ASN A 144 -11.79 -7.49 -12.49
N SER A 145 -12.07 -6.60 -13.45
CA SER A 145 -12.89 -5.40 -13.22
C SER A 145 -13.85 -5.13 -14.36
N GLN A 146 -15.15 -5.12 -14.04
CA GLN A 146 -16.21 -4.70 -14.96
C GLN A 146 -16.37 -3.16 -15.06
N LYS A 147 -15.49 -2.39 -14.40
CA LYS A 147 -15.51 -0.92 -14.51
C LYS A 147 -14.82 -0.48 -15.81
N PRO A 148 -15.44 0.38 -16.65
CA PRO A 148 -14.89 0.77 -17.94
C PRO A 148 -13.72 1.77 -17.83
N ARG A 149 -13.51 2.40 -16.67
CA ARG A 149 -12.46 3.41 -16.50
C ARG A 149 -11.07 2.76 -16.59
N ASN A 150 -10.29 3.15 -17.59
CA ASN A 150 -8.99 2.57 -17.92
C ASN A 150 -9.06 1.05 -18.13
N ASN A 151 -10.17 0.59 -18.70
CA ASN A 151 -10.34 -0.79 -19.15
C ASN A 151 -10.94 -0.76 -20.56
N ASP A 152 -10.15 -1.15 -21.55
CA ASP A 152 -10.46 -1.17 -22.98
C ASP A 152 -10.97 -2.56 -23.41
N LEU A 153 -10.85 -3.59 -22.56
CA LEU A 153 -11.29 -4.95 -22.86
C LEU A 153 -12.74 -4.97 -23.37
N MET A 154 -13.65 -4.28 -22.67
CA MET A 154 -15.09 -4.28 -22.99
C MET A 154 -15.40 -3.72 -24.38
N ILE A 155 -14.75 -2.62 -24.77
CA ILE A 155 -14.98 -2.02 -26.09
C ILE A 155 -14.29 -2.83 -27.18
N CYS A 156 -13.12 -3.40 -26.90
CA CYS A 156 -12.43 -4.29 -27.83
C CYS A 156 -13.25 -5.57 -28.08
N ASP A 157 -13.84 -6.18 -27.05
CA ASP A 157 -14.77 -7.31 -27.17
C ASP A 157 -15.96 -6.94 -28.04
N ALA A 158 -16.60 -5.80 -27.75
CA ALA A 158 -17.78 -5.34 -28.48
C ALA A 158 -17.49 -5.04 -29.96
N VAL A 159 -16.30 -4.50 -30.27
CA VAL A 159 -15.87 -4.26 -31.65
C VAL A 159 -15.54 -5.59 -32.34
N TYR A 160 -14.76 -6.47 -31.71
CA TYR A 160 -14.41 -7.77 -32.28
C TYR A 160 -15.65 -8.63 -32.60
N GLU A 161 -16.64 -8.63 -31.71
CA GLU A 161 -17.91 -9.34 -31.94
C GLU A 161 -18.77 -8.72 -33.06
N GLY A 162 -18.59 -7.43 -33.35
CA GLY A 162 -19.31 -6.73 -34.42
C GLY A 162 -18.71 -6.92 -35.82
N VAL A 163 -17.44 -7.31 -35.93
CA VAL A 163 -16.74 -7.46 -37.22
C VAL A 163 -17.23 -8.70 -37.98
N LYS A 164 -17.35 -8.58 -39.31
CA LYS A 164 -17.89 -9.65 -40.18
C LYS A 164 -16.91 -10.79 -40.42
N ASP A 165 -15.66 -10.50 -40.76
CA ASP A 165 -14.65 -11.53 -41.05
C ASP A 165 -13.65 -11.68 -39.90
N LYS A 166 -14.00 -12.53 -38.92
CA LYS A 166 -13.14 -12.85 -37.78
C LYS A 166 -11.82 -13.54 -38.16
N ARG A 167 -11.68 -14.08 -39.39
CA ARG A 167 -10.41 -14.70 -39.84
C ARG A 167 -9.35 -13.62 -40.11
N MET A 168 -9.79 -12.43 -40.52
CA MET A 168 -8.96 -11.26 -40.81
C MET A 168 -8.70 -10.39 -39.58
N VAL A 169 -9.13 -10.82 -38.39
CA VAL A 169 -8.93 -10.07 -37.14
C VAL A 169 -8.34 -10.96 -36.05
N ARG A 170 -7.44 -10.40 -35.24
CA ARG A 170 -7.01 -10.99 -33.97
C ARG A 170 -7.32 -10.04 -32.83
N TRP A 171 -7.87 -10.63 -31.77
CA TRP A 171 -8.19 -9.96 -30.52
C TRP A 171 -7.86 -10.93 -29.38
N TYR A 172 -7.14 -10.43 -28.37
CA TYR A 172 -6.75 -11.20 -27.21
C TYR A 172 -7.37 -10.56 -25.97
N HIS A 173 -8.43 -11.18 -25.43
CA HIS A 173 -9.03 -10.75 -24.17
C HIS A 173 -8.12 -11.11 -22.99
N LYS A 174 -7.07 -10.30 -22.78
CA LYS A 174 -6.15 -10.46 -21.65
C LYS A 174 -5.49 -9.15 -21.26
N GLU A 175 -4.95 -9.13 -20.05
CA GLU A 175 -4.11 -8.04 -19.57
C GLU A 175 -2.67 -8.31 -20.01
N MET A 176 -2.23 -7.60 -21.06
CA MET A 176 -0.87 -7.70 -21.61
C MET A 176 0.11 -6.79 -20.85
N GLU A 177 1.35 -7.25 -20.75
CA GLU A 177 2.47 -6.41 -20.32
C GLU A 177 2.80 -5.34 -21.38
N ALA A 178 3.46 -4.25 -20.99
CA ALA A 178 3.75 -3.15 -21.91
C ALA A 178 4.71 -3.60 -23.03
N GLU A 179 5.67 -4.45 -22.66
CA GLU A 179 6.66 -5.11 -23.51
C GLU A 179 5.97 -6.06 -24.50
N GLU A 180 4.94 -6.81 -24.06
CA GLU A 180 4.15 -7.67 -24.95
C GLU A 180 3.37 -6.82 -25.98
N ILE A 181 2.71 -5.75 -25.55
CA ILE A 181 1.99 -4.86 -26.45
C ILE A 181 2.94 -4.27 -27.50
N ARG A 182 4.12 -3.81 -27.06
CA ARG A 182 5.14 -3.25 -27.95
C ARG A 182 5.66 -4.28 -28.96
N ALA A 183 5.93 -5.51 -28.51
CA ALA A 183 6.35 -6.59 -29.40
C ALA A 183 5.32 -6.86 -30.50
N TYR A 184 4.02 -6.87 -30.18
CA TYR A 184 2.96 -6.97 -31.18
C TYR A 184 2.89 -5.75 -32.10
N LEU A 185 3.04 -4.54 -31.55
CA LEU A 185 3.06 -3.31 -32.34
C LEU A 185 4.19 -3.34 -33.38
N GLY A 186 5.39 -3.82 -33.02
CA GLY A 186 6.50 -3.99 -33.94
C GLY A 186 6.26 -4.99 -35.08
N LYS A 187 5.21 -5.81 -35.02
CA LYS A 187 4.80 -6.68 -36.14
C LYS A 187 3.85 -5.99 -37.11
N CYS A 188 3.21 -4.90 -36.70
CA CYS A 188 2.27 -4.14 -37.51
C CYS A 188 3.01 -3.28 -38.55
N ARG A 189 2.41 -3.14 -39.72
CA ARG A 189 2.87 -2.18 -40.73
C ARG A 189 2.44 -0.76 -40.37
N PHE A 190 1.22 -0.62 -39.87
CA PHE A 190 0.60 0.64 -39.46
C PHE A 190 -0.09 0.48 -38.11
N LEU A 191 -0.18 1.55 -37.32
CA LEU A 191 -1.00 1.62 -36.12
C LEU A 191 -2.05 2.72 -36.26
N VAL A 192 -3.32 2.39 -36.00
CA VAL A 192 -4.38 3.38 -35.72
C VAL A 192 -4.61 3.41 -34.22
N ALA A 193 -4.29 4.54 -33.56
CA ALA A 193 -4.25 4.59 -32.09
C ALA A 193 -5.17 5.64 -31.46
N SER A 194 -5.90 5.18 -30.44
CA SER A 194 -6.67 6.03 -29.51
C SER A 194 -6.12 6.07 -28.09
N ARG A 195 -4.97 5.43 -27.84
CA ARG A 195 -4.25 5.44 -26.56
C ARG A 195 -2.83 5.99 -26.73
N PHE A 196 -2.42 6.80 -25.75
CA PHE A 196 -1.14 7.51 -25.78
C PHE A 196 0.06 6.56 -25.86
N HIS A 197 0.14 5.56 -24.98
CA HIS A 197 1.28 4.64 -24.97
C HIS A 197 1.26 3.61 -26.11
N ALA A 198 0.15 3.44 -26.83
CA ALA A 198 0.14 2.67 -28.08
C ALA A 198 0.97 3.39 -29.14
N MET A 199 0.76 4.69 -29.27
CA MET A 199 1.51 5.55 -30.19
C MET A 199 3.00 5.58 -29.84
N ILE A 200 3.34 5.75 -28.56
CA ILE A 200 4.75 5.71 -28.11
C ILE A 200 5.39 4.37 -28.47
N GLY A 201 4.74 3.25 -28.13
CA GLY A 201 5.27 1.91 -28.43
C GLY A 201 5.43 1.64 -29.93
N ALA A 202 4.55 2.17 -30.78
CA ALA A 202 4.69 2.03 -32.22
C ALA A 202 5.83 2.90 -32.79
N LEU A 203 5.92 4.17 -32.40
CA LEU A 203 7.00 5.06 -32.87
C LEU A 203 8.38 4.55 -32.41
N GLU A 204 8.46 4.01 -31.21
CA GLU A 204 9.66 3.35 -30.69
C GLU A 204 10.06 2.12 -31.52
N GLN A 205 9.08 1.34 -32.01
CA GLN A 205 9.28 0.22 -32.95
C GLN A 205 9.36 0.67 -34.43
N LYS A 206 9.46 1.99 -34.69
CA LYS A 206 9.49 2.58 -36.04
C LYS A 206 8.26 2.23 -36.91
N VAL A 207 7.11 2.05 -36.27
CA VAL A 207 5.82 1.79 -36.93
C VAL A 207 5.06 3.11 -37.10
N PRO A 208 4.70 3.49 -38.34
CA PRO A 208 3.86 4.65 -38.60
C PRO A 208 2.55 4.63 -37.81
N VAL A 209 2.18 5.79 -37.24
CA VAL A 209 0.97 5.93 -36.41
C VAL A 209 0.00 6.97 -36.99
N LEU A 210 -1.24 6.54 -37.25
CA LEU A 210 -2.39 7.42 -37.44
C LEU A 210 -3.13 7.56 -36.11
N ARG A 211 -3.25 8.78 -35.58
CA ARG A 211 -3.85 8.99 -34.27
C ARG A 211 -5.31 9.40 -34.39
N VAL A 212 -6.19 8.74 -33.63
CA VAL A 212 -7.59 9.14 -33.40
C VAL A 212 -7.77 9.48 -31.93
N GLY A 213 -7.86 10.76 -31.59
CA GLY A 213 -7.83 11.16 -30.17
C GLY A 213 -8.43 12.52 -29.86
N TRP A 214 -8.40 12.87 -28.58
CA TRP A 214 -9.19 13.97 -28.01
C TRP A 214 -8.40 15.15 -27.47
N SER A 215 -7.07 15.06 -27.42
CA SER A 215 -6.22 16.02 -26.73
C SER A 215 -5.08 16.48 -27.62
N HIS A 216 -4.71 17.76 -27.55
CA HIS A 216 -3.53 18.29 -28.22
C HIS A 216 -2.23 17.56 -27.80
N LYS A 217 -2.22 16.92 -26.62
CA LYS A 217 -1.09 16.13 -26.09
C LYS A 217 -0.56 15.02 -26.99
N TYR A 218 -1.39 14.49 -27.89
CA TYR A 218 -0.92 13.47 -28.83
C TYR A 218 -0.22 14.09 -30.04
N GLN A 219 -0.65 15.29 -30.44
CA GLN A 219 -0.03 16.03 -31.54
C GLN A 219 1.39 16.41 -31.16
N GLU A 220 1.58 16.91 -29.93
CA GLU A 220 2.89 17.29 -29.38
C GLU A 220 3.95 16.18 -29.46
N VAL A 221 3.56 14.91 -29.29
CA VAL A 221 4.51 13.79 -29.44
C VAL A 221 4.80 13.48 -30.90
N LEU A 222 3.78 13.54 -31.76
CA LEU A 222 3.95 13.34 -33.20
C LEU A 222 4.79 14.46 -33.82
N ASP A 223 4.74 15.67 -33.26
CA ASP A 223 5.55 16.82 -33.69
C ASP A 223 7.05 16.58 -33.52
N PHE A 224 7.48 15.76 -32.54
CA PHE A 224 8.89 15.32 -32.44
C PHE A 224 9.36 14.55 -33.68
N PHE A 225 8.44 13.94 -34.41
CA PHE A 225 8.68 13.20 -35.66
C PHE A 225 8.15 13.96 -36.89
N HIS A 226 7.72 15.22 -36.77
CA HIS A 226 7.10 15.98 -37.86
C HIS A 226 5.85 15.30 -38.48
N LEU A 227 5.08 14.62 -37.64
CA LEU A 227 3.88 13.86 -37.98
C LEU A 227 2.57 14.43 -37.39
N GLY A 228 2.61 15.65 -36.83
CA GLY A 228 1.45 16.27 -36.17
C GLY A 228 0.18 16.33 -37.02
N GLN A 229 0.30 16.39 -38.34
CA GLN A 229 -0.81 16.38 -39.29
C GLN A 229 -1.63 15.08 -39.29
N TYR A 230 -1.06 13.96 -38.83
CA TYR A 230 -1.75 12.66 -38.74
C TYR A 230 -2.49 12.48 -37.41
N ALA A 231 -2.75 13.58 -36.71
CA ALA A 231 -3.52 13.62 -35.47
C ALA A 231 -4.98 14.02 -35.74
N ILE A 232 -5.86 13.04 -35.93
CA ILE A 232 -7.29 13.27 -36.16
C ILE A 232 -8.01 13.59 -34.84
N ASP A 233 -8.85 14.62 -34.86
CA ASP A 233 -9.81 14.92 -33.80
C ASP A 233 -11.05 14.02 -33.90
N PHE A 234 -11.39 13.32 -32.82
CA PHE A 234 -12.55 12.43 -32.73
C PHE A 234 -13.90 13.15 -32.91
N SER A 235 -13.95 14.48 -32.80
CA SER A 235 -15.20 15.25 -32.77
C SER A 235 -15.99 15.19 -34.09
N ASN A 236 -15.32 14.91 -35.22
CA ASN A 236 -15.93 14.76 -36.54
C ASN A 236 -15.71 13.36 -37.13
N LEU A 237 -15.50 12.36 -36.27
CA LEU A 237 -15.14 11.01 -36.70
C LEU A 237 -16.34 10.30 -37.34
N THR A 238 -16.18 9.84 -38.58
CA THR A 238 -17.06 8.87 -39.24
C THR A 238 -16.21 7.73 -39.78
N ALA A 239 -16.82 6.61 -40.16
CA ALA A 239 -16.08 5.51 -40.74
C ALA A 239 -15.48 5.90 -42.10
N GLU A 240 -16.18 6.72 -42.89
CA GLU A 240 -15.70 7.25 -44.17
C GLU A 240 -14.52 8.20 -43.98
N SER A 241 -14.57 9.11 -43.00
CA SER A 241 -13.48 10.06 -42.77
C SER A 241 -12.23 9.34 -42.24
N LEU A 242 -12.40 8.37 -41.34
CA LEU A 242 -11.28 7.56 -40.84
C LEU A 242 -10.65 6.69 -41.94
N GLU A 243 -11.47 6.11 -42.82
CA GLU A 243 -11.00 5.34 -43.97
C GLU A 243 -10.19 6.21 -44.94
N GLN A 244 -10.71 7.38 -45.32
CA GLN A 244 -10.03 8.30 -46.22
C GLN A 244 -8.69 8.76 -45.65
N GLU A 245 -8.65 9.12 -44.37
CA GLU A 245 -7.41 9.54 -43.72
C GLU A 245 -6.42 8.38 -43.58
N PHE A 246 -6.89 7.15 -43.33
CA PHE A 246 -6.02 5.97 -43.32
C PHE A 246 -5.36 5.71 -44.67
N TYR A 247 -6.09 5.78 -45.77
CA TYR A 247 -5.49 5.53 -47.09
C TYR A 247 -4.52 6.64 -47.49
N LYS A 248 -4.85 7.91 -47.26
CA LYS A 248 -3.89 9.02 -47.46
C LYS A 248 -2.62 8.82 -46.63
N PHE A 249 -2.78 8.42 -45.38
CA PHE A 249 -1.66 8.11 -44.48
C PHE A 249 -0.83 6.93 -44.99
N ALA A 250 -1.47 5.85 -45.45
CA ALA A 250 -0.78 4.68 -45.99
C ALA A 250 -0.05 4.96 -47.30
N GLU A 251 -0.58 5.84 -48.15
CA GLU A 251 0.09 6.31 -49.37
C GLU A 251 1.38 7.10 -49.07
N CYS A 252 1.45 7.75 -47.90
CA CYS A 252 2.63 8.50 -47.45
C CYS A 252 3.61 7.66 -46.63
N GLU A 253 3.52 6.32 -46.66
CA GLU A 253 4.30 5.43 -45.77
C GLU A 253 5.82 5.71 -45.82
N ASP A 254 6.40 5.82 -47.02
CA ASP A 254 7.84 6.01 -47.17
C ASP A 254 8.32 7.35 -46.59
N GLU A 255 7.54 8.43 -46.80
CA GLU A 255 7.82 9.74 -46.21
C GLU A 255 7.75 9.67 -44.67
N ILE A 256 6.71 9.03 -44.14
CA ILE A 256 6.49 8.91 -42.70
C ILE A 256 7.61 8.10 -42.05
N ARG A 257 8.00 6.97 -42.64
CA ARG A 257 9.12 6.16 -42.16
C ARG A 257 10.43 6.94 -42.21
N GLY A 258 10.67 7.72 -43.27
CA GLY A 258 11.84 8.60 -43.39
C GLY A 258 11.92 9.61 -42.24
N LYS A 259 10.81 10.29 -41.94
CA LYS A 259 10.72 11.24 -40.82
C LYS A 259 10.91 10.56 -39.45
N ILE A 260 10.37 9.35 -39.29
CA ILE A 260 10.58 8.57 -38.06
C ILE A 260 12.06 8.27 -37.88
N GLU A 261 12.73 7.79 -38.93
CA GLU A 261 14.15 7.45 -38.90
C GLU A 261 15.03 8.67 -38.61
N GLU A 262 14.74 9.81 -39.23
CA GLU A 262 15.48 11.07 -39.05
C GLU A 262 15.43 11.56 -37.59
N SER A 263 14.24 11.53 -36.97
CA SER A 263 14.06 12.01 -35.59
C SER A 263 14.38 10.95 -34.52
N TYR A 264 14.50 9.67 -34.89
CA TYR A 264 14.52 8.54 -33.95
C TYR A 264 15.56 8.71 -32.83
N GLU A 265 16.83 8.85 -33.19
CA GLU A 265 17.94 8.95 -32.23
C GLU A 265 17.80 10.16 -31.31
N ALA A 266 17.34 11.30 -31.84
CA ALA A 266 17.13 12.51 -31.04
C ALA A 266 16.02 12.33 -30.00
N VAL A 267 14.92 11.65 -30.36
CA VAL A 267 13.82 11.34 -29.44
C VAL A 267 14.24 10.33 -28.38
N MET A 268 14.98 9.28 -28.77
CA MET A 268 15.50 8.29 -27.84
C MET A 268 16.47 8.91 -26.83
N GLU A 269 17.39 9.76 -27.30
CA GLU A 269 18.31 10.50 -26.43
C GLU A 269 17.56 11.46 -25.49
N SER A 270 16.56 12.18 -26.00
CA SER A 270 15.70 13.04 -25.18
C SER A 270 14.93 12.26 -24.10
N SER A 271 14.46 11.05 -24.42
CA SER A 271 13.79 10.17 -23.46
C SER A 271 14.77 9.62 -22.40
N ARG A 272 15.99 9.28 -22.81
CA ARG A 272 17.05 8.79 -21.91
C ARG A 272 17.42 9.80 -20.83
N LYS A 273 17.40 11.09 -21.16
CA LYS A 273 17.64 12.18 -20.18
C LYS A 273 16.75 12.10 -18.95
N ASN A 274 15.53 11.55 -19.05
CA ASN A 274 14.69 11.34 -17.87
C ASN A 274 15.41 10.51 -16.80
N ILE A 275 16.00 9.36 -17.16
CA ILE A 275 16.66 8.48 -16.19
C ILE A 275 18.03 9.03 -15.77
N GLU A 276 18.72 9.74 -16.65
CA GLU A 276 20.02 10.35 -16.34
C GLU A 276 19.89 11.46 -15.31
N TYR A 277 18.90 12.36 -15.46
CA TYR A 277 18.64 13.39 -14.46
C TYR A 277 18.19 12.80 -13.13
N VAL A 278 17.35 11.76 -13.15
CA VAL A 278 16.97 11.03 -11.93
C VAL A 278 18.19 10.40 -11.28
N GLY A 279 19.03 9.71 -12.06
CA GLY A 279 20.26 9.07 -11.63
C GLY A 279 21.22 10.04 -10.96
N ALA A 280 21.50 11.18 -11.59
CA ALA A 280 22.36 12.22 -11.03
C ALA A 280 21.89 12.72 -9.65
N ILE A 281 20.58 12.86 -9.47
CA ILE A 281 20.02 13.28 -8.18
C ILE A 281 20.04 12.13 -7.15
N VAL A 282 19.80 10.89 -7.57
CA VAL A 282 19.95 9.72 -6.70
C VAL A 282 21.39 9.59 -6.23
N ASP A 283 22.37 9.75 -7.12
CA ASP A 283 23.79 9.72 -6.81
C ASP A 283 24.16 10.87 -5.85
N GLU A 284 23.65 12.09 -6.07
CA GLU A 284 23.81 13.22 -5.15
C GLU A 284 23.30 12.88 -3.73
N ILE A 285 22.14 12.24 -3.65
CA ILE A 285 21.50 11.84 -2.38
C ILE A 285 22.29 10.71 -1.70
N VAL A 286 22.77 9.72 -2.45
CA VAL A 286 23.52 8.57 -1.92
C VAL A 286 24.92 9.00 -1.47
N ALA A 287 25.60 9.84 -2.25
CA ALA A 287 26.92 10.38 -1.92
C ALA A 287 26.89 11.24 -0.65
N LYS A 288 25.80 11.98 -0.43
CA LYS A 288 25.52 12.64 0.85
C LYS A 288 25.11 11.58 1.85
N SER A 289 26.09 10.92 2.49
CA SER A 289 25.86 10.03 3.64
C SER A 289 24.81 10.65 4.55
N ALA A 290 23.57 10.17 4.46
CA ALA A 290 22.55 10.56 5.41
C ALA A 290 23.14 10.16 6.76
N LYS A 291 23.51 11.14 7.60
CA LYS A 291 23.70 10.87 9.02
C LYS A 291 22.38 10.23 9.42
N LYS A 292 22.35 8.89 9.53
CA LYS A 292 21.26 8.18 10.18
C LYS A 292 21.24 8.79 11.56
N LYS A 293 20.40 9.81 11.76
CA LYS A 293 20.00 10.24 13.08
C LYS A 293 19.26 9.02 13.59
N LYS A 294 20.01 8.09 14.20
CA LYS A 294 19.40 6.96 14.87
C LYS A 294 18.58 7.60 15.97
N ILE A 295 17.25 7.60 15.80
CA ILE A 295 16.31 8.09 16.80
C ILE A 295 16.54 7.35 18.13
N LEU A 296 17.03 6.10 18.04
CA LEU A 296 17.38 5.24 19.15
C LEU A 296 18.89 4.98 19.21
N ASP A 297 19.48 5.24 20.36
CA ASP A 297 20.88 4.94 20.65
C ASP A 297 21.02 3.47 21.11
N TYR A 298 21.15 2.57 20.14
CA TYR A 298 21.36 1.15 20.42
C TYR A 298 22.71 0.83 21.07
N LYS A 299 23.65 1.79 21.16
CA LYS A 299 24.91 1.60 21.89
C LYS A 299 24.73 1.81 23.40
N ASN A 300 23.65 2.49 23.81
CA ASN A 300 23.30 2.71 25.20
C ASN A 300 21.82 2.34 25.46
N PRO A 301 21.47 1.03 25.35
CA PRO A 301 20.10 0.57 25.57
C PRO A 301 19.61 0.83 27.00
N ASP A 302 20.53 0.85 27.96
CA ASP A 302 20.24 1.05 29.38
C ASP A 302 19.64 2.43 29.67
N LYS A 303 19.96 3.43 28.84
CA LYS A 303 19.29 4.74 28.87
C LYS A 303 17.78 4.64 28.73
N TYR A 304 17.27 3.67 27.97
CA TYR A 304 15.84 3.46 27.72
C TYR A 304 15.22 2.47 28.70
N LEU A 305 15.97 1.44 29.08
CA LEU A 305 15.52 0.42 30.03
C LEU A 305 15.48 0.94 31.47
N GLY A 306 16.41 1.84 31.83
CA GLY A 306 16.68 2.29 33.19
C GLY A 306 17.50 1.27 34.01
N THR A 307 17.77 1.61 35.27
CA THR A 307 18.54 0.75 36.20
C THR A 307 17.88 -0.63 36.32
N HIS A 308 18.71 -1.67 36.25
CA HIS A 308 18.29 -3.05 36.34
C HIS A 308 19.47 -3.95 36.75
N VAL A 309 19.15 -5.12 37.29
CA VAL A 309 20.12 -6.18 37.64
C VAL A 309 20.41 -7.03 36.42
N ALA A 310 19.37 -7.44 35.70
CA ALA A 310 19.47 -8.37 34.59
C ALA A 310 18.29 -8.30 33.63
N CYS A 311 18.55 -8.59 32.35
CA CYS A 311 17.51 -8.88 31.37
C CYS A 311 17.47 -10.38 31.07
N ARG A 312 16.28 -10.97 30.96
CA ARG A 312 16.05 -12.38 30.62
C ARG A 312 14.91 -12.51 29.62
N LYS A 313 14.79 -13.70 29.01
CA LYS A 313 13.63 -14.08 28.21
C LYS A 313 13.25 -15.52 28.50
N GLY A 314 11.97 -15.83 28.42
CA GLY A 314 11.46 -17.18 28.67
C GLY A 314 9.98 -17.31 28.36
N TYR A 315 9.41 -18.42 28.77
CA TYR A 315 7.98 -18.73 28.67
C TYR A 315 7.59 -19.72 29.77
N ALA A 316 6.31 -19.78 30.10
CA ALA A 316 5.74 -20.74 31.03
C ALA A 316 5.87 -22.16 30.48
N GLN A 317 6.35 -23.11 31.28
CA GLN A 317 6.45 -24.53 30.87
C GLN A 317 5.08 -25.19 30.67
N ASP A 318 4.08 -24.72 31.42
CA ASP A 318 2.68 -25.15 31.27
C ASP A 318 2.06 -24.59 29.99
N GLU A 319 1.54 -25.48 29.13
CA GLU A 319 0.93 -25.11 27.85
C GLU A 319 -0.40 -24.38 28.00
N GLY A 320 -1.24 -24.78 28.96
CA GLY A 320 -2.52 -24.12 29.23
C GLY A 320 -2.36 -22.67 29.70
N ILE A 321 -1.24 -22.34 30.36
CA ILE A 321 -0.87 -20.93 30.63
C ILE A 321 -0.54 -20.20 29.32
N ARG A 322 0.24 -20.82 28.43
CA ARG A 322 0.69 -20.18 27.18
C ARG A 322 -0.46 -19.93 26.22
N GLU A 323 -1.43 -20.84 26.11
CA GLU A 323 -2.58 -20.72 25.20
C GLU A 323 -3.42 -19.46 25.43
N ASN A 324 -3.52 -19.03 26.69
CA ASN A 324 -4.32 -17.87 27.09
C ASN A 324 -3.50 -16.59 27.28
N ALA A 325 -2.18 -16.68 27.21
CA ALA A 325 -1.29 -15.55 27.41
C ALA A 325 -1.21 -14.66 26.17
N ALA A 326 -1.03 -13.35 26.41
CA ALA A 326 -0.69 -12.40 25.35
C ALA A 326 0.74 -12.62 24.80
N SER A 327 1.58 -13.35 25.54
CA SER A 327 3.02 -13.54 25.32
C SER A 327 3.42 -14.95 25.75
N GLY A 328 4.62 -15.16 26.31
CA GLY A 328 5.06 -16.44 26.86
C GLY A 328 4.47 -16.83 28.21
N GLY A 329 3.56 -16.06 28.82
CA GLY A 329 2.86 -16.47 30.05
C GLY A 329 3.69 -16.39 31.35
N MET A 330 4.85 -15.72 31.33
CA MET A 330 5.75 -15.65 32.49
C MET A 330 5.12 -15.01 33.74
N VAL A 331 4.31 -13.95 33.58
CA VAL A 331 3.66 -13.28 34.72
C VAL A 331 2.70 -14.23 35.43
N THR A 332 1.82 -14.90 34.67
CA THR A 332 0.86 -15.88 35.19
C THR A 332 1.59 -17.03 35.88
N ALA A 333 2.61 -17.62 35.25
CA ALA A 333 3.37 -18.71 35.83
C ALA A 333 4.10 -18.31 37.13
N LEU A 334 4.69 -17.12 37.17
CA LEU A 334 5.35 -16.60 38.37
C LEU A 334 4.34 -16.41 39.51
N LEU A 335 3.20 -15.78 39.26
CA LEU A 335 2.15 -15.60 40.28
C LEU A 335 1.62 -16.94 40.81
N CYS A 336 1.38 -17.92 39.94
CA CYS A 336 0.93 -19.25 40.36
C CYS A 336 2.00 -19.92 41.26
N HIS A 337 3.27 -19.80 40.90
CA HIS A 337 4.38 -20.33 41.70
C HIS A 337 4.48 -19.64 43.07
N LEU A 338 4.39 -18.31 43.12
CA LEU A 338 4.46 -17.53 44.36
C LEU A 338 3.30 -17.85 45.30
N LEU A 339 2.09 -18.01 44.77
CA LEU A 339 0.92 -18.41 45.53
C LEU A 339 1.09 -19.84 46.08
N LYS A 340 1.48 -20.79 45.22
CA LYS A 340 1.70 -22.20 45.61
C LYS A 340 2.78 -22.38 46.67
N THR A 341 3.79 -21.50 46.68
CA THR A 341 4.89 -21.54 47.65
C THR A 341 4.64 -20.68 48.89
N GLY A 342 3.49 -20.01 49.01
CA GLY A 342 3.15 -19.15 50.15
C GLY A 342 3.99 -17.88 50.25
N GLN A 343 4.63 -17.46 49.16
CA GLN A 343 5.37 -16.20 49.11
C GLN A 343 4.43 -14.99 48.99
N ILE A 344 3.25 -15.22 48.40
CA ILE A 344 2.11 -14.30 48.39
C ILE A 344 0.86 -15.06 48.84
N ASP A 345 -0.07 -14.35 49.46
CA ASP A 345 -1.40 -14.85 49.80
C ASP A 345 -2.42 -14.49 48.72
N GLY A 346 -2.10 -13.51 47.86
CA GLY A 346 -2.91 -13.18 46.70
C GLY A 346 -2.22 -12.28 45.68
N ALA A 347 -2.81 -12.20 44.49
CA ALA A 347 -2.32 -11.34 43.40
C ALA A 347 -3.40 -10.36 42.95
N TRP A 348 -3.11 -9.05 42.99
CA TRP A 348 -4.00 -8.04 42.44
C TRP A 348 -3.91 -8.04 40.92
N VAL A 349 -4.96 -8.58 40.29
CA VAL A 349 -5.04 -8.80 38.85
C VAL A 349 -6.31 -8.19 38.26
N THR A 350 -6.39 -8.16 36.93
CA THR A 350 -7.51 -7.57 36.20
C THR A 350 -7.86 -8.42 35.00
N LYS A 351 -9.15 -8.49 34.70
CA LYS A 351 -9.70 -9.33 33.66
C LYS A 351 -10.82 -8.52 32.95
N THR A 352 -11.04 -8.69 31.64
CA THR A 352 -12.20 -8.07 30.99
C THR A 352 -13.50 -8.69 31.51
N LYS A 353 -14.56 -7.90 31.61
CA LYS A 353 -15.90 -8.39 31.90
C LYS A 353 -16.86 -7.79 30.88
N VAL A 354 -17.78 -8.58 30.33
CA VAL A 354 -18.87 -8.05 29.51
C VAL A 354 -20.18 -8.25 30.26
N GLU A 355 -20.95 -7.18 30.42
CA GLU A 355 -22.21 -7.19 31.14
C GLU A 355 -23.25 -6.41 30.33
N ASN A 356 -24.37 -7.06 30.00
CA ASN A 356 -25.43 -6.50 29.15
C ASN A 356 -24.90 -5.91 27.83
N GLY A 357 -23.95 -6.60 27.19
CA GLY A 357 -23.32 -6.16 25.94
C GLY A 357 -22.30 -5.02 26.10
N VAL A 358 -22.06 -4.53 27.31
CA VAL A 358 -21.11 -3.45 27.59
C VAL A 358 -19.76 -4.04 28.00
N LEU A 359 -18.71 -3.65 27.28
CA LEU A 359 -17.33 -4.02 27.60
C LEU A 359 -16.84 -3.23 28.82
N GLY A 360 -16.43 -3.95 29.85
CA GLY A 360 -15.82 -3.43 31.06
C GLY A 360 -14.65 -4.28 31.53
N TYR A 361 -14.28 -4.09 32.78
CA TYR A 361 -13.22 -4.84 33.45
C TYR A 361 -13.64 -5.17 34.87
N ASP A 362 -13.02 -6.20 35.40
CA ASP A 362 -13.14 -6.65 36.78
C ASP A 362 -11.73 -6.81 37.35
N THR A 363 -11.50 -6.27 38.55
CA THR A 363 -10.20 -6.28 39.23
C THR A 363 -10.37 -6.70 40.68
N PHE A 364 -9.52 -7.62 41.13
CA PHE A 364 -9.69 -8.34 42.39
C PHE A 364 -8.35 -8.94 42.85
N ILE A 365 -8.29 -9.45 44.07
CA ILE A 365 -7.18 -10.27 44.56
C ILE A 365 -7.47 -11.72 44.21
N ALA A 366 -6.71 -12.30 43.29
CA ALA A 366 -6.76 -13.72 43.00
C ALA A 366 -6.01 -14.49 44.09
N VAL A 367 -6.69 -15.47 44.71
CA VAL A 367 -6.17 -16.32 45.79
C VAL A 367 -6.08 -17.79 45.39
N THR A 368 -6.45 -18.11 44.15
CA THR A 368 -6.32 -19.44 43.54
C THR A 368 -5.56 -19.38 42.20
N GLU A 369 -4.96 -20.49 41.81
CA GLU A 369 -4.30 -20.62 40.51
C GLU A 369 -5.28 -20.40 39.34
N GLU A 370 -6.52 -20.88 39.47
CA GLU A 370 -7.58 -20.74 38.47
C GLU A 370 -7.96 -19.27 38.25
N GLU A 371 -8.08 -18.50 39.32
CA GLU A 371 -8.32 -17.06 39.26
C GLU A 371 -7.16 -16.30 38.59
N ILE A 372 -5.92 -16.65 38.92
CA ILE A 372 -4.71 -16.06 38.30
C ILE A 372 -4.69 -16.37 36.79
N ARG A 373 -4.95 -17.62 36.41
CA ARG A 373 -5.04 -18.04 35.00
C ARG A 373 -6.18 -17.32 34.28
N GLY A 374 -7.34 -17.20 34.92
CA GLY A 374 -8.52 -16.50 34.40
C GLY A 374 -8.32 -14.99 34.21
N ALA A 375 -7.34 -14.39 34.88
CA ALA A 375 -6.97 -12.99 34.67
C ALA A 375 -6.03 -12.77 33.46
N SER A 376 -5.50 -13.81 32.84
CA SER A 376 -4.78 -13.67 31.56
C SER A 376 -5.72 -13.05 30.50
N SER A 377 -5.33 -11.92 29.92
CA SER A 377 -4.33 -11.70 28.88
C SER A 377 -4.01 -10.19 28.94
N SER A 378 -3.49 -9.56 27.89
CA SER A 378 -3.43 -8.09 27.81
C SER A 378 -4.82 -7.48 27.69
N ILE A 379 -5.00 -6.28 28.25
CA ILE A 379 -6.22 -5.49 28.10
C ILE A 379 -5.85 -4.11 27.55
N TYR A 380 -6.35 -3.75 26.37
CA TYR A 380 -5.99 -2.50 25.68
C TYR A 380 -7.09 -1.45 25.79
N MET A 381 -7.49 -1.12 27.02
CA MET A 381 -8.46 -0.08 27.33
C MET A 381 -8.05 0.69 28.60
N ASN A 382 -8.68 1.83 28.85
CA ASN A 382 -8.40 2.62 30.03
C ASN A 382 -8.96 1.99 31.31
N ILE A 383 -8.06 1.57 32.21
CA ILE A 383 -8.39 0.92 33.48
C ILE A 383 -7.75 1.72 34.64
N PRO A 384 -8.51 2.52 35.39
CA PRO A 384 -7.96 3.32 36.50
C PRO A 384 -7.75 2.48 37.78
N LEU A 385 -6.82 1.52 37.77
CA LEU A 385 -6.64 0.54 38.86
C LEU A 385 -6.45 1.15 40.25
N LEU A 386 -5.74 2.27 40.36
CA LEU A 386 -5.49 2.92 41.65
C LEU A 386 -6.76 3.43 42.36
N LYS A 387 -7.89 3.58 41.65
CA LYS A 387 -9.19 3.87 42.27
C LYS A 387 -9.69 2.73 43.15
N HIS A 388 -9.16 1.52 42.96
CA HIS A 388 -9.57 0.30 43.66
C HIS A 388 -8.52 -0.15 44.67
N VAL A 389 -7.61 0.73 45.10
CA VAL A 389 -6.53 0.39 46.06
C VAL A 389 -7.06 -0.16 47.39
N ASP A 390 -8.29 0.19 47.76
CA ASP A 390 -8.94 -0.33 48.97
C ASP A 390 -9.12 -1.85 48.94
N ILE A 391 -9.14 -2.48 47.76
CA ILE A 391 -9.11 -3.94 47.62
C ILE A 391 -7.86 -4.52 48.31
N VAL A 392 -6.70 -3.88 48.17
CA VAL A 392 -5.48 -4.32 48.85
C VAL A 392 -5.50 -3.95 50.33
N ARG A 393 -6.02 -2.76 50.67
CA ARG A 393 -6.09 -2.32 52.08
C ARG A 393 -6.96 -3.26 52.91
N ASN A 394 -8.03 -3.76 52.35
CA ASN A 394 -9.00 -4.63 53.03
C ASN A 394 -8.63 -6.12 52.93
N PHE A 395 -7.58 -6.49 52.18
CA PHE A 395 -7.14 -7.87 52.06
C PHE A 395 -6.13 -8.21 53.15
N ASP A 396 -6.37 -9.29 53.91
CA ASP A 396 -5.46 -9.76 54.94
C ASP A 396 -4.45 -10.75 54.36
N GLY A 397 -3.26 -10.25 54.01
CA GLY A 397 -2.18 -11.05 53.49
C GLY A 397 -1.19 -10.27 52.63
N LYS A 398 -0.16 -10.97 52.16
CA LYS A 398 0.87 -10.49 51.25
C LYS A 398 0.36 -10.51 49.82
N VAL A 399 0.50 -9.39 49.12
CA VAL A 399 -0.04 -9.18 47.78
C VAL A 399 1.07 -8.93 46.76
N ALA A 400 1.06 -9.66 45.65
CA ALA A 400 1.73 -9.23 44.42
C ALA A 400 0.79 -8.36 43.58
N VAL A 401 1.29 -7.30 42.95
CA VAL A 401 0.50 -6.42 42.08
C VAL A 401 0.98 -6.50 40.64
N VAL A 402 0.06 -6.48 39.68
CA VAL A 402 0.36 -6.43 38.24
C VAL A 402 -0.17 -5.14 37.63
N MET A 403 0.73 -4.27 37.16
CA MET A 403 0.33 -2.92 36.72
C MET A 403 1.19 -2.39 35.57
N THR A 404 0.67 -1.37 34.88
CA THR A 404 1.42 -0.62 33.86
C THR A 404 2.28 0.47 34.51
N PRO A 405 3.28 1.05 33.80
CA PRO A 405 4.30 1.91 34.39
C PRO A 405 3.73 3.09 35.18
N CYS A 406 2.81 3.85 34.58
CA CYS A 406 2.22 5.02 35.23
C CYS A 406 1.38 4.69 36.46
N MET A 407 0.78 3.49 36.51
CA MET A 407 0.04 3.02 37.69
C MET A 407 1.00 2.63 38.82
N LEU A 408 2.14 2.00 38.50
CA LEU A 408 3.16 1.68 39.51
C LEU A 408 3.78 2.94 40.12
N HIS A 409 4.09 3.95 39.32
CA HIS A 409 4.54 5.25 39.85
C HIS A 409 3.52 5.86 40.81
N GLY A 410 2.23 5.83 40.45
CA GLY A 410 1.17 6.29 41.33
C GLY A 410 1.05 5.45 42.61
N LEU A 411 1.21 4.13 42.50
CA LEU A 411 1.19 3.22 43.64
C LEU A 411 2.36 3.47 44.60
N GLU A 412 3.57 3.69 44.10
CA GLU A 412 4.72 4.04 44.95
C GLU A 412 4.45 5.31 45.76
N LYS A 413 3.86 6.33 45.13
CA LYS A 413 3.46 7.56 45.83
C LYS A 413 2.37 7.35 46.88
N LEU A 414 1.51 6.34 46.72
CA LEU A 414 0.57 5.94 47.77
C LEU A 414 1.29 5.19 48.89
N MET A 415 2.16 4.23 48.57
CA MET A 415 2.93 3.44 49.55
C MET A 415 3.90 4.29 50.39
N GLU A 416 4.44 5.39 49.83
CA GLU A 416 5.23 6.37 50.59
C GLU A 416 4.45 6.97 51.78
N LYS A 417 3.11 7.03 51.68
CA LYS A 417 2.22 7.66 52.67
C LYS A 417 1.37 6.65 53.45
N ASP A 418 1.37 5.39 53.05
CA ASP A 418 0.50 4.33 53.57
C ASP A 418 1.36 3.12 53.93
N ALA A 419 1.80 3.06 55.20
CA ALA A 419 2.67 2.01 55.69
C ALA A 419 2.01 0.63 55.61
N GLY A 420 0.69 0.54 55.85
CA GLY A 420 -0.06 -0.71 55.75
C GLY A 420 -0.09 -1.23 54.31
N LEU A 421 -0.30 -0.35 53.33
CA LEU A 421 -0.20 -0.72 51.92
C LEU A 421 1.22 -1.19 51.55
N ARG A 422 2.25 -0.51 52.07
CA ARG A 422 3.65 -0.86 51.84
C ARG A 422 4.03 -2.23 52.41
N GLU A 423 3.51 -2.58 53.58
CA GLU A 423 3.75 -3.86 54.23
C GLU A 423 3.03 -5.01 53.51
N LYS A 424 1.80 -4.76 53.03
CA LYS A 424 1.01 -5.76 52.28
C LYS A 424 1.57 -6.05 50.89
N ILE A 425 2.05 -5.04 50.17
CA ILE A 425 2.54 -5.22 48.78
C ILE A 425 3.99 -5.72 48.80
N VAL A 426 4.15 -7.03 48.63
CA VAL A 426 5.46 -7.69 48.68
C VAL A 426 6.12 -7.84 47.32
N LEU A 427 5.41 -7.65 46.20
CA LEU A 427 6.01 -7.73 44.87
C LEU A 427 5.26 -6.89 43.83
N LYS A 428 5.99 -6.10 43.03
CA LYS A 428 5.46 -5.26 41.95
C LYS A 428 5.88 -5.82 40.59
N LEU A 429 4.93 -6.37 39.84
CA LEU A 429 5.14 -6.85 38.48
C LEU A 429 4.67 -5.79 37.47
N GLY A 430 5.62 -5.21 36.74
CA GLY A 430 5.37 -4.18 35.74
C GLY A 430 5.14 -4.75 34.35
N LEU A 431 4.16 -4.24 33.61
CA LEU A 431 3.95 -4.60 32.21
C LEU A 431 4.51 -3.52 31.29
N TYR A 432 5.22 -3.91 30.23
CA TYR A 432 5.62 -2.96 29.18
C TYR A 432 4.38 -2.32 28.58
N CYS A 433 4.42 -1.02 28.41
CA CYS A 433 3.27 -0.25 27.95
C CYS A 433 3.68 0.71 26.85
N SER A 434 2.98 0.63 25.71
CA SER A 434 3.19 1.51 24.57
C SER A 434 2.05 2.51 24.39
N GLY A 435 1.15 2.63 25.37
CA GLY A 435 -0.03 3.49 25.25
C GLY A 435 -1.31 2.91 25.85
N ASN A 436 -2.08 3.78 26.49
CA ASN A 436 -3.42 3.49 26.98
C ASN A 436 -4.45 4.07 25.99
N HIS A 437 -5.47 3.29 25.66
CA HIS A 437 -6.42 3.57 24.60
C HIS A 437 -7.84 3.64 25.16
N SER A 438 -8.72 4.43 24.56
CA SER A 438 -10.15 4.33 24.85
C SER A 438 -10.70 2.99 24.35
N ASP A 439 -11.74 2.50 25.01
CA ASP A 439 -12.55 1.34 24.60
C ASP A 439 -13.00 1.38 23.13
N LYS A 440 -13.15 2.55 22.52
CA LYS A 440 -13.44 2.73 21.08
C LYS A 440 -12.50 1.97 20.15
N ALA A 441 -11.20 1.84 20.50
CA ALA A 441 -10.26 1.05 19.71
C ALA A 441 -10.71 -0.41 19.58
N THR A 442 -11.32 -0.93 20.63
CA THR A 442 -11.88 -2.28 20.70
C THR A 442 -13.24 -2.36 20.07
N LEU A 443 -14.15 -1.43 20.40
CA LEU A 443 -15.54 -1.46 19.91
C LEU A 443 -15.62 -1.33 18.39
N LEU A 444 -14.84 -0.43 17.79
CA LEU A 444 -14.76 -0.31 16.33
C LEU A 444 -14.18 -1.56 15.66
N SER A 445 -13.21 -2.20 16.32
CA SER A 445 -12.61 -3.45 15.83
C SER A 445 -13.61 -4.62 15.84
N LEU A 446 -14.47 -4.68 16.85
CA LEU A 446 -15.55 -5.67 16.96
C LEU A 446 -16.60 -5.45 15.88
N GLU A 447 -17.03 -4.20 15.67
CA GLU A 447 -17.98 -3.83 14.61
C GLU A 447 -17.47 -4.21 13.22
N GLN A 448 -16.24 -3.84 12.88
CA GLN A 448 -15.61 -4.19 11.59
C GLN A 448 -15.49 -5.70 11.38
N SER A 449 -15.29 -6.44 12.47
CA SER A 449 -15.19 -7.90 12.45
C SER A 449 -16.56 -8.59 12.51
N LYS A 450 -17.66 -7.83 12.61
CA LYS A 450 -19.02 -8.33 12.78
C LYS A 450 -19.17 -9.26 14.01
N VAL A 451 -18.46 -8.94 15.09
CA VAL A 451 -18.51 -9.68 16.36
C VAL A 451 -19.34 -8.88 17.35
N SER A 452 -20.48 -9.43 17.78
CA SER A 452 -21.35 -8.82 18.79
C SER A 452 -20.86 -9.14 20.20
N LEU A 453 -21.07 -8.21 21.14
CA LEU A 453 -20.89 -8.43 22.58
C LEU A 453 -22.18 -8.91 23.27
N ASP A 454 -23.29 -9.04 22.54
CA ASP A 454 -24.51 -9.61 23.10
C ASP A 454 -24.28 -11.08 23.51
N GLY A 455 -24.71 -11.43 24.72
CA GLY A 455 -24.41 -12.73 25.34
C GLY A 455 -22.93 -13.00 25.65
N ALA A 456 -22.02 -12.06 25.42
CA ALA A 456 -20.61 -12.24 25.70
C ALA A 456 -20.32 -12.21 27.20
N GLU A 457 -19.31 -12.97 27.62
CA GLU A 457 -18.81 -13.01 28.99
C GLU A 457 -17.43 -12.37 29.09
N ARG A 458 -16.54 -12.70 28.13
CA ARG A 458 -15.13 -12.32 28.19
C ARG A 458 -14.53 -12.01 26.83
N LEU A 459 -13.63 -11.03 26.80
CA LEU A 459 -12.82 -10.68 25.63
C LEU A 459 -11.34 -10.92 25.93
N TYR A 460 -10.70 -11.79 25.18
CA TYR A 460 -9.25 -11.89 25.12
C TYR A 460 -8.73 -11.02 23.98
N TYR A 461 -7.92 -10.01 24.28
CA TYR A 461 -7.34 -9.17 23.25
C TYR A 461 -6.28 -9.90 22.42
N ARG A 462 -5.55 -10.83 23.05
CA ARG A 462 -4.45 -11.56 22.41
C ARG A 462 -4.32 -12.96 22.96
N ARG A 463 -4.39 -13.95 22.08
CA ARG A 463 -4.07 -15.36 22.34
C ARG A 463 -3.24 -15.93 21.21
N GLY A 464 -2.42 -16.93 21.51
CA GLY A 464 -1.61 -17.64 20.52
C GLY A 464 -0.33 -16.93 20.10
N HIS A 465 0.27 -17.41 19.01
CA HIS A 465 1.64 -17.07 18.64
C HIS A 465 1.81 -15.65 18.08
N TRP A 466 2.99 -15.06 18.31
CA TRP A 466 3.42 -13.75 17.82
C TRP A 466 2.48 -12.58 18.21
N ARG A 467 1.69 -12.07 17.26
CA ARG A 467 0.68 -11.02 17.51
C ARG A 467 -0.63 -11.62 18.01
N GLY A 468 -0.90 -12.89 17.72
CA GLY A 468 -2.07 -13.62 18.14
C GLY A 468 -3.37 -13.19 17.45
N LEU A 469 -4.46 -13.76 17.93
CA LEU A 469 -5.84 -13.41 17.61
C LEU A 469 -6.53 -12.82 18.84
N SER A 470 -7.56 -12.03 18.59
CA SER A 470 -8.52 -11.65 19.62
C SER A 470 -9.66 -12.66 19.64
N SER A 471 -10.27 -12.88 20.80
CA SER A 471 -11.44 -13.75 20.90
C SER A 471 -12.46 -13.30 21.95
N VAL A 472 -13.73 -13.51 21.64
CA VAL A 472 -14.88 -13.25 22.52
C VAL A 472 -15.49 -14.59 22.89
N VAL A 473 -15.56 -14.87 24.19
CA VAL A 473 -16.21 -16.05 24.77
C VAL A 473 -17.59 -15.65 25.25
N TYR A 474 -18.59 -16.45 24.90
CA TYR A 474 -20.00 -16.24 25.21
C TYR A 474 -20.48 -17.15 26.34
N LYS A 475 -21.57 -16.76 26.99
CA LYS A 475 -22.15 -17.50 28.13
C LYS A 475 -22.64 -18.92 27.77
N ASP A 476 -22.91 -19.16 26.49
CA ASP A 476 -23.27 -20.48 25.95
C ASP A 476 -22.05 -21.39 25.69
N GLY A 477 -20.85 -20.90 26.00
CA GLY A 477 -19.58 -21.60 25.77
C GLY A 477 -19.02 -21.42 24.35
N SER A 478 -19.74 -20.74 23.44
CA SER A 478 -19.22 -20.47 22.10
C SER A 478 -18.11 -19.41 22.11
N GLU A 479 -17.25 -19.42 21.08
CA GLU A 479 -16.16 -18.47 20.92
C GLU A 479 -16.16 -17.90 19.50
N LYS A 480 -16.02 -16.57 19.38
CA LYS A 480 -15.77 -15.90 18.10
C LYS A 480 -14.40 -15.25 18.11
N THR A 481 -13.63 -15.48 17.05
CA THR A 481 -12.27 -14.93 16.90
C THR A 481 -12.21 -13.85 15.83
N PHE A 482 -11.28 -12.91 15.98
CA PHE A 482 -11.01 -11.88 14.98
C PHE A 482 -9.53 -11.47 14.99
N SER A 483 -9.08 -10.85 13.90
CA SER A 483 -7.66 -10.56 13.71
C SER A 483 -7.19 -9.36 14.54
N TYR A 484 -6.48 -9.60 15.65
CA TYR A 484 -5.84 -8.53 16.44
C TYR A 484 -4.94 -7.64 15.57
N SER A 485 -4.15 -8.25 14.68
CA SER A 485 -3.16 -7.54 13.86
C SER A 485 -3.79 -6.57 12.85
N LYS A 486 -4.92 -6.94 12.25
CA LYS A 486 -5.60 -6.13 11.23
C LYS A 486 -6.56 -5.09 11.83
N THR A 487 -6.96 -5.24 13.10
CA THR A 487 -7.92 -4.35 13.76
C THR A 487 -7.26 -3.56 14.90
N ILE A 488 -7.36 -4.02 16.15
CA ILE A 488 -6.92 -3.31 17.35
C ILE A 488 -5.44 -2.87 17.21
N CYS A 489 -4.56 -3.75 16.75
CA CYS A 489 -3.15 -3.43 16.58
C CYS A 489 -2.90 -2.33 15.52
N ALA A 490 -3.70 -2.28 14.45
CA ALA A 490 -3.55 -1.29 13.41
C ALA A 490 -3.89 0.11 13.93
N TYR A 491 -4.98 0.23 14.71
CA TYR A 491 -5.36 1.48 15.37
C TYR A 491 -4.31 1.94 16.37
N LYS A 492 -3.86 1.03 17.24
CA LYS A 492 -2.82 1.32 18.24
C LYS A 492 -1.52 1.80 17.60
N ASN A 493 -1.04 1.13 16.55
CA ASN A 493 0.21 1.51 15.87
C ASN A 493 0.12 2.86 15.16
N ALA A 494 -1.10 3.29 14.80
CA ALA A 494 -1.37 4.60 14.22
C ALA A 494 -1.74 5.65 15.28
N TYR A 495 -1.62 5.32 16.58
CA TYR A 495 -1.94 6.17 17.73
C TYR A 495 -3.40 6.67 17.76
N PHE A 496 -4.31 5.95 17.09
CA PHE A 496 -5.73 6.25 17.18
C PHE A 496 -6.27 5.84 18.55
N PHE A 497 -7.17 6.67 19.09
CA PHE A 497 -7.81 6.45 20.39
C PHE A 497 -6.85 6.42 21.59
N GLU A 498 -5.59 6.79 21.39
CA GLU A 498 -4.62 6.87 22.47
C GLU A 498 -4.87 8.09 23.35
N LYS A 499 -4.65 7.93 24.66
CA LYS A 499 -4.72 9.03 25.61
C LYS A 499 -3.56 10.00 25.38
N GLY A 500 -3.86 11.30 25.32
CA GLY A 500 -2.84 12.34 25.07
C GLY A 500 -1.64 12.30 26.04
N SER A 501 -1.85 11.91 27.30
CA SER A 501 -0.74 11.75 28.28
C SER A 501 0.24 10.62 27.92
N CYS A 502 -0.17 9.64 27.11
CA CYS A 502 0.72 8.56 26.67
C CYS A 502 1.73 9.06 25.62
N MET A 503 1.36 10.07 24.82
CA MET A 503 2.25 10.69 23.82
C MET A 503 3.47 11.38 24.43
N THR A 504 3.42 11.70 25.73
CA THR A 504 4.52 12.32 26.47
C THR A 504 5.14 11.39 27.51
N CYS A 505 4.68 10.13 27.59
CA CYS A 505 5.17 9.15 28.55
C CYS A 505 6.60 8.71 28.20
N GLN A 506 7.50 8.77 29.18
CA GLN A 506 8.91 8.38 29.03
C GLN A 506 9.26 7.03 29.67
N ASP A 507 8.31 6.39 30.35
CA ASP A 507 8.50 5.07 30.96
C ASP A 507 7.64 4.01 30.26
N HIS A 508 8.29 3.21 29.42
CA HIS A 508 7.65 2.11 28.68
C HIS A 508 7.98 0.74 29.30
N PHE A 509 8.94 0.69 30.22
CA PHE A 509 9.50 -0.53 30.79
C PHE A 509 9.19 -0.69 32.29
N ALA A 510 8.31 0.13 32.85
CA ALA A 510 7.90 0.07 34.26
C ALA A 510 9.08 0.15 35.23
N LEU A 511 9.70 1.32 35.33
CA LEU A 511 10.87 1.56 36.20
C LEU A 511 10.57 1.30 37.68
N ALA A 512 9.34 1.55 38.12
CA ALA A 512 8.88 1.39 39.50
C ALA A 512 8.55 -0.08 39.90
N ALA A 513 8.74 -1.04 38.98
CA ALA A 513 8.50 -2.46 39.25
C ALA A 513 9.68 -3.12 39.97
N ASP A 514 9.45 -4.29 40.57
CA ASP A 514 10.51 -5.21 40.98
C ASP A 514 10.95 -6.09 39.80
N ILE A 515 9.98 -6.50 38.95
CA ILE A 515 10.24 -7.15 37.66
C ILE A 515 9.32 -6.57 36.60
N SER A 516 9.88 -6.19 35.46
CA SER A 516 9.11 -5.70 34.32
C SER A 516 9.04 -6.77 33.21
N PHE A 517 7.89 -6.90 32.53
CA PHE A 517 7.65 -7.94 31.52
C PHE A 517 7.07 -7.35 30.24
N GLY A 518 7.45 -7.93 29.10
CA GLY A 518 6.74 -7.66 27.85
C GLY A 518 7.24 -8.43 26.64
N ASP A 519 6.66 -8.10 25.49
CA ASP A 519 6.90 -8.81 24.23
C ASP A 519 8.28 -8.55 23.64
N ILE A 520 8.85 -9.58 23.02
CA ILE A 520 10.08 -9.49 22.24
C ILE A 520 9.72 -9.41 20.76
N TRP A 521 9.94 -8.24 20.15
CA TRP A 521 9.57 -7.96 18.76
C TRP A 521 10.72 -8.14 17.75
N LEU A 522 11.70 -8.99 18.07
CA LEU A 522 12.80 -9.33 17.15
C LEU A 522 12.30 -10.18 15.97
N LYS A 523 12.84 -9.94 14.77
CA LYS A 523 12.39 -10.62 13.53
C LYS A 523 12.48 -12.14 13.65
N GLU A 524 13.59 -12.63 14.20
CA GLU A 524 13.84 -14.06 14.45
C GLU A 524 12.80 -14.71 15.38
N MET A 525 12.18 -13.95 16.28
CA MET A 525 11.18 -14.49 17.20
C MET A 525 9.85 -14.81 16.51
N LYS A 526 9.62 -14.32 15.29
CA LYS A 526 8.42 -14.62 14.50
C LYS A 526 8.36 -16.10 14.07
N GLY A 527 9.52 -16.70 13.78
CA GLY A 527 9.63 -18.09 13.35
C GLY A 527 9.73 -19.10 14.48
N ASN A 528 9.83 -18.66 15.74
CA ASN A 528 9.90 -19.56 16.89
C ASN A 528 8.52 -20.24 17.11
N PRO A 529 8.43 -21.54 17.40
CA PRO A 529 7.14 -22.18 17.69
C PRO A 529 6.46 -21.64 18.95
N ILE A 530 7.24 -21.12 19.91
CA ILE A 530 6.73 -20.61 21.18
C ILE A 530 7.10 -19.14 21.32
N LYS A 531 6.08 -18.34 21.60
CA LYS A 531 6.28 -16.93 21.92
C LYS A 531 6.95 -16.78 23.29
N HIS A 532 8.05 -16.03 23.34
CA HIS A 532 8.71 -15.70 24.61
C HIS A 532 8.30 -14.33 25.13
N THR A 533 8.26 -14.22 26.44
CA THR A 533 8.22 -12.95 27.18
C THR A 533 9.66 -12.55 27.53
N SER A 534 9.98 -11.26 27.42
CA SER A 534 11.17 -10.68 28.06
C SER A 534 10.83 -10.22 29.46
N CYS A 535 11.81 -10.26 30.35
CA CYS A 535 11.74 -9.57 31.62
C CYS A 535 13.02 -8.77 31.93
N VAL A 536 12.84 -7.68 32.67
CA VAL A 536 13.89 -6.84 33.24
C VAL A 536 13.75 -6.95 34.76
N ILE A 537 14.75 -7.53 35.42
CA ILE A 537 14.83 -7.67 36.87
C ILE A 537 15.40 -6.36 37.42
N ARG A 538 14.65 -5.66 38.27
CA ARG A 538 14.94 -4.27 38.65
C ARG A 538 15.78 -4.16 39.91
N ASN A 539 15.63 -5.09 40.84
CA ASN A 539 16.29 -5.08 42.14
C ASN A 539 16.57 -6.51 42.63
N GLU A 540 17.44 -6.64 43.62
CA GLU A 540 17.87 -7.92 44.21
C GLU A 540 16.76 -8.67 44.97
N LYS A 541 15.65 -7.98 45.28
CA LYS A 541 14.48 -8.60 45.94
C LYS A 541 13.74 -9.54 44.99
N ALA A 542 13.80 -9.25 43.69
CA ALA A 542 13.18 -10.01 42.61
C ALA A 542 14.12 -11.09 42.06
#